data_AF-A0A8T4RMV5-F1
#
_entry.id   AF-A0A8T4RMV5-F1
#
_cell.length_a   1.000
_cell.length_b   1.000
_cell.length_c   1.000
_cell.angle_alpha   90.00
_cell.angle_beta   90.00
_cell.angle_gamma   90.00
#
_symmetry.space_group_name_H-M   'P 1'
#
loop_
_entity.id
_entity.type
_entity.pdbx_description
1 polymer ?
#
loop_
_entity_poly.entity_id
_entity_poly.type
_entity_poly.pdbx_seq_one_letter_code
_entity_poly.pdbx_strand_id
1 'polypeptide(L)'
;MAADEKMTERVMRIAARPEFIRNICTSAHIHHGKCVAPKTRLLLTHGEVITAEHLYEKASQQGIKVQENEEEIVYDVSQCDLEVFSLNKNAGKIEKKKISHAWKLKGGNVIKATLRNGASVTTTPEHRYLVLEDMQFIEKEAQELRLGDRVICARKIEIDEKDTLKEEILSKLVSQPCYVKLKNLFGMRIKDRILEKGLPQIYEKISPNINKKSFYHGIWKHRYALQDLLKLCNDFNIKKENIYDQIEYVSFRKSTKSTKSMHLPQNFEEFFYLAGLFFGDGSGMKFVVGKEELKDKCVKICNDLGIKEIFMLPRERTPYLITNTTLMYMLHALFDYPLKQKSHNRAIFKSIF
;
A
#
# COMPACT_ATOMS: atom_id res chain seq x y z
N MET A 1 26.28 13.31 22.66
CA MET A 1 27.29 13.18 21.58
C MET A 1 27.29 11.73 21.14
N ALA A 2 26.51 11.40 20.11
CA ALA A 2 26.53 10.07 19.51
C ALA A 2 27.65 10.07 18.47
N ALA A 3 28.60 9.15 18.62
CA ALA A 3 29.78 9.04 17.76
C ALA A 3 29.39 8.88 16.28
N ASP A 4 30.22 9.46 15.41
CA ASP A 4 30.22 9.25 13.95
C ASP A 4 30.35 7.75 13.65
N GLU A 5 29.21 7.07 13.54
CA GLU A 5 29.17 5.72 12.98
C GLU A 5 29.52 5.81 11.50
N LYS A 6 30.53 5.05 11.07
CA LYS A 6 30.92 5.02 9.65
C LYS A 6 29.72 4.56 8.82
N MET A 7 29.48 5.23 7.70
CA MET A 7 28.36 4.98 6.79
C MET A 7 28.17 3.50 6.44
N THR A 8 29.28 2.78 6.27
CA THR A 8 29.30 1.33 6.05
C THR A 8 28.66 0.61 7.22
N GLU A 9 29.09 0.82 8.45
CA GLU A 9 28.58 0.14 9.65
C GLU A 9 27.05 0.31 9.82
N ARG A 10 26.53 1.51 9.55
CA ARG A 10 25.10 1.80 9.70
C ARG A 10 24.24 1.07 8.68
N VAL A 11 24.65 1.09 7.41
CA VAL A 11 23.91 0.40 6.35
C VAL A 11 24.06 -1.13 6.51
N MET A 12 25.17 -1.59 7.08
CA MET A 12 25.45 -3.00 7.32
C MET A 12 24.64 -3.63 8.43
N ARG A 13 24.40 -2.86 9.47
CA ARG A 13 23.43 -3.21 10.50
C ARG A 13 22.03 -3.43 9.93
N ILE A 14 21.66 -2.66 8.91
CA ILE A 14 20.34 -2.71 8.28
C ILE A 14 20.24 -3.88 7.28
N ALA A 15 21.30 -4.17 6.53
CA ALA A 15 21.35 -5.24 5.53
C ALA A 15 21.49 -6.66 6.12
N ALA A 16 21.91 -6.78 7.38
CA ALA A 16 22.11 -8.06 8.06
C ALA A 16 20.82 -8.86 8.38
N ARG A 17 19.62 -8.34 8.05
CA ARG A 17 18.33 -9.00 8.30
C ARG A 17 17.54 -9.21 6.99
N PRO A 18 17.81 -10.31 6.27
CA PRO A 18 17.25 -10.61 4.95
C PRO A 18 15.71 -10.67 4.91
N GLU A 19 15.05 -10.93 6.04
CA GLU A 19 13.61 -11.14 6.15
C GLU A 19 12.75 -9.87 5.96
N PHE A 20 13.35 -8.69 5.73
CA PHE A 20 12.66 -7.40 5.67
C PHE A 20 12.86 -6.59 4.38
N ILE A 21 13.34 -7.22 3.29
CA ILE A 21 13.67 -6.54 2.03
C ILE A 21 12.46 -6.55 1.08
N ARG A 22 12.01 -5.38 0.57
CA ARG A 22 10.80 -5.30 -0.28
C ARG A 22 10.95 -4.56 -1.63
N ASN A 23 11.95 -3.69 -1.81
CA ASN A 23 12.10 -2.88 -3.05
C ASN A 23 13.51 -2.99 -3.66
N ILE A 24 13.63 -3.36 -4.94
CA ILE A 24 14.93 -3.44 -5.63
C ILE A 24 15.39 -2.05 -6.07
N CYS A 25 16.62 -1.66 -5.71
CA CYS A 25 17.23 -0.43 -6.20
C CYS A 25 18.19 -0.76 -7.34
N THR A 26 18.06 -0.05 -8.46
CA THR A 26 19.04 -0.06 -9.54
C THR A 26 19.96 1.16 -9.41
N SER A 27 21.25 1.00 -9.73
CA SER A 27 22.22 2.11 -9.74
C SER A 27 22.53 2.45 -11.19
N ALA A 28 22.03 3.59 -11.65
CA ALA A 28 22.33 4.09 -12.98
C ALA A 28 23.12 5.41 -12.89
N HIS A 29 24.37 5.37 -13.36
CA HIS A 29 25.07 6.57 -13.83
C HIS A 29 24.66 6.87 -15.27
N ILE A 30 24.53 8.15 -15.63
CA ILE A 30 24.10 8.66 -16.94
C ILE A 30 25.07 8.22 -18.04
N HIS A 31 24.88 7.00 -18.54
CA HIS A 31 25.57 6.44 -19.70
C HIS A 31 24.60 5.51 -20.43
N HIS A 32 24.77 5.44 -21.75
CA HIS A 32 24.05 4.58 -22.69
C HIS A 32 24.12 3.11 -22.21
N GLY A 33 23.05 2.35 -22.41
CA GLY A 33 23.00 0.90 -22.09
C GLY A 33 22.38 0.49 -20.75
N LYS A 34 22.01 1.39 -19.83
CA LYS A 34 21.43 0.99 -18.53
C LYS A 34 19.90 0.97 -18.53
N CYS A 35 19.32 0.09 -19.34
CA CYS A 35 17.87 0.03 -19.55
C CYS A 35 17.18 -1.02 -18.66
N VAL A 36 15.88 -0.82 -18.45
CA VAL A 36 14.97 -1.75 -17.79
C VAL A 36 13.91 -2.20 -18.79
N ALA A 37 13.36 -3.41 -18.61
CA ALA A 37 12.30 -3.91 -19.50
C ALA A 37 11.04 -3.04 -19.42
N PRO A 38 10.24 -2.93 -20.51
CA PRO A 38 9.05 -2.06 -20.57
C PRO A 38 8.04 -2.27 -19.44
N LYS A 39 7.84 -3.53 -19.03
CA LYS A 39 6.92 -3.93 -17.95
C LYS A 39 7.48 -3.74 -16.53
N THR A 40 8.71 -3.26 -16.39
CA THR A 40 9.30 -2.98 -15.08
C THR A 40 8.48 -1.93 -14.36
N ARG A 41 8.10 -2.21 -13.12
CA ARG A 41 7.34 -1.28 -12.28
C ARG A 41 8.30 -0.30 -11.60
N LEU A 42 7.97 0.98 -11.65
CA LEU A 42 8.70 2.10 -11.07
C LEU A 42 7.78 2.81 -10.08
N LEU A 43 8.33 3.22 -8.94
CA LEU A 43 7.63 4.00 -7.92
C LEU A 43 8.04 5.47 -8.05
N LEU A 44 7.06 6.33 -8.34
CA LEU A 44 7.25 7.77 -8.39
C LEU A 44 7.16 8.39 -6.99
N THR A 45 7.64 9.63 -6.83
CA THR A 45 7.77 10.28 -5.51
C THR A 45 6.44 10.55 -4.81
N HIS A 46 5.36 10.67 -5.58
CA HIS A 46 3.96 10.78 -5.11
C HIS A 46 3.27 9.44 -4.83
N GLY A 47 3.97 8.30 -4.97
CA GLY A 47 3.43 6.97 -4.66
C GLY A 47 2.73 6.25 -5.79
N GLU A 48 2.65 6.86 -6.98
CA GLU A 48 2.17 6.18 -8.17
C GLU A 48 3.17 5.08 -8.59
N VAL A 49 2.65 3.87 -8.78
CA VAL A 49 3.38 2.78 -9.43
C VAL A 49 3.03 2.74 -10.91
N ILE A 50 4.01 3.02 -11.76
CA ILE A 50 3.87 3.06 -13.22
C ILE A 50 4.84 2.07 -13.87
N THR A 51 4.55 1.59 -15.09
CA THR A 51 5.55 0.82 -15.84
C THR A 51 6.54 1.74 -16.54
N ALA A 52 7.76 1.26 -16.79
CA ALA A 52 8.77 2.01 -17.55
C ALA A 52 8.25 2.46 -18.92
N GLU A 53 7.45 1.62 -19.59
CA GLU A 53 6.77 1.94 -20.85
C GLU A 53 5.82 3.13 -20.72
N HIS A 54 4.86 3.08 -19.80
CA HIS A 54 3.89 4.17 -19.65
C HIS A 54 4.56 5.46 -19.14
N LEU A 55 5.62 5.34 -18.31
CA LEU A 55 6.41 6.51 -17.90
C LEU A 55 7.12 7.14 -19.11
N TYR A 56 7.70 6.32 -19.99
CA TYR A 56 8.30 6.80 -21.23
C TYR A 56 7.26 7.43 -22.17
N GLU A 57 6.06 6.86 -22.28
CA GLU A 57 4.98 7.44 -23.08
C GLU A 57 4.57 8.82 -22.55
N LYS A 58 4.35 8.96 -21.24
CA LYS A 58 4.09 10.28 -20.60
C LYS A 58 5.23 11.26 -20.88
N ALA A 59 6.46 10.82 -20.70
CA ALA A 59 7.66 11.62 -20.99
C ALA A 59 7.74 12.05 -22.46
N SER A 60 7.40 11.17 -23.41
CA SER A 60 7.44 11.46 -24.85
C SER A 60 6.38 12.45 -25.31
N GLN A 61 5.26 12.57 -24.58
CA GLN A 61 4.19 13.52 -24.85
C GLN A 61 4.50 14.92 -24.32
N GLN A 62 5.28 15.01 -23.24
CA GLN A 62 5.57 16.26 -22.54
C GLN A 62 6.97 16.81 -22.85
N GLY A 63 7.90 15.94 -23.20
CA GLY A 63 9.31 16.27 -23.44
C GLY A 63 9.60 16.68 -24.88
N ILE A 64 10.83 17.15 -25.09
CA ILE A 64 11.34 17.53 -26.40
C ILE A 64 12.17 16.37 -26.93
N LYS A 65 11.84 15.85 -28.12
CA LYS A 65 12.66 14.82 -28.77
C LYS A 65 14.01 15.43 -29.15
N VAL A 66 15.09 14.91 -28.57
CA VAL A 66 16.45 15.40 -28.80
C VAL A 66 17.29 14.46 -29.65
N GLN A 67 16.91 13.17 -29.73
CA GLN A 67 17.61 12.18 -30.54
C GLN A 67 16.65 11.08 -31.04
N GLU A 68 16.83 10.68 -32.29
CA GLU A 68 16.20 9.50 -32.87
C GLU A 68 17.11 8.92 -33.95
N ASN A 69 17.60 7.70 -33.73
CA ASN A 69 18.37 6.94 -34.72
C ASN A 69 17.84 5.49 -34.79
N GLU A 70 18.54 4.60 -35.50
CA GLU A 70 18.12 3.21 -35.65
C GLU A 70 18.19 2.40 -34.34
N GLU A 71 18.96 2.86 -33.36
CA GLU A 71 19.22 2.16 -32.10
C GLU A 71 18.41 2.72 -30.93
N GLU A 72 18.14 4.03 -30.91
CA GLU A 72 17.54 4.69 -29.75
C GLU A 72 16.71 5.93 -30.07
N ILE A 73 15.82 6.26 -29.12
CA ILE A 73 15.02 7.47 -29.11
C ILE A 73 15.17 8.12 -27.73
N VAL A 74 15.45 9.43 -27.70
CA VAL A 74 15.70 10.19 -26.48
C VAL A 74 14.85 11.45 -26.45
N TYR A 75 14.20 11.66 -25.31
CA TYR A 75 13.47 12.88 -25.00
C TYR A 75 14.12 13.59 -23.82
N ASP A 76 14.32 14.91 -23.94
CA ASP A 76 14.62 15.80 -22.81
C ASP A 76 13.30 16.09 -22.07
N VAL A 77 13.28 15.75 -20.78
CA VAL A 77 12.16 15.94 -19.85
C VAL A 77 12.57 16.76 -18.63
N SER A 78 13.68 17.49 -18.71
CA SER A 78 14.19 18.34 -17.62
C SER A 78 13.20 19.42 -17.16
N GLN A 79 12.29 19.83 -18.05
CA GLN A 79 11.21 20.79 -17.78
C GLN A 79 9.91 20.12 -17.30
N CYS A 80 9.82 18.78 -17.35
CA CYS A 80 8.65 18.05 -16.87
C CYS A 80 8.74 17.83 -15.35
N ASP A 81 7.59 17.76 -14.69
CA ASP A 81 7.52 17.46 -13.26
C ASP A 81 7.55 15.94 -13.02
N LEU A 82 8.69 15.32 -13.37
CA LEU A 82 8.92 13.90 -13.22
C LEU A 82 10.06 13.65 -12.24
N GLU A 83 9.73 13.03 -11.10
CA GLU A 83 10.68 12.73 -10.03
C GLU A 83 10.64 11.25 -9.63
N VAL A 84 11.82 10.75 -9.25
CA VAL A 84 12.01 9.38 -8.76
C VAL A 84 12.83 9.36 -7.48
N PHE A 85 12.72 8.27 -6.74
CA PHE A 85 13.61 7.98 -5.62
C PHE A 85 14.96 7.45 -6.13
N SER A 86 16.05 8.00 -5.60
CA SER A 86 17.41 7.60 -5.91
C SER A 86 18.22 7.41 -4.63
N LEU A 87 19.19 6.51 -4.64
CA LEU A 87 20.12 6.32 -3.53
C LEU A 87 21.29 7.30 -3.65
N ASN A 88 21.39 8.23 -2.70
CA ASN A 88 22.61 9.01 -2.50
C ASN A 88 23.70 8.10 -1.91
N LYS A 89 24.67 7.71 -2.74
CA LYS A 89 25.76 6.80 -2.37
C LYS A 89 26.66 7.36 -1.25
N ASN A 90 26.79 8.68 -1.15
CA ASN A 90 27.63 9.34 -0.15
C ASN A 90 26.94 9.48 1.21
N ALA A 91 25.61 9.60 1.22
CA ALA A 91 24.83 9.72 2.46
C ALA A 91 24.22 8.38 2.91
N GLY A 92 24.17 7.37 2.03
CA GLY A 92 23.46 6.12 2.25
C GLY A 92 21.95 6.31 2.44
N LYS A 93 21.39 7.38 1.86
CA LYS A 93 19.99 7.79 2.02
C LYS A 93 19.28 7.86 0.68
N ILE A 94 17.99 7.53 0.71
CA ILE A 94 17.11 7.75 -0.44
C ILE A 94 16.74 9.22 -0.50
N GLU A 95 16.86 9.82 -1.69
CA GLU A 95 16.48 11.20 -1.98
C GLU A 95 15.66 11.27 -3.26
N LYS A 96 14.91 12.37 -3.44
CA LYS A 96 14.15 12.63 -4.66
C LYS A 96 15.07 13.25 -5.71
N LYS A 97 14.93 12.82 -6.96
CA LYS A 97 15.66 13.36 -8.12
C LYS A 97 14.73 13.56 -9.29
N LYS A 98 14.88 14.69 -9.97
CA LYS A 98 14.25 14.95 -11.26
C LYS A 98 14.83 14.05 -12.34
N ILE A 99 13.97 13.54 -13.21
CA ILE A 99 14.36 12.86 -14.44
C ILE A 99 14.72 13.94 -15.46
N SER A 100 15.91 13.87 -16.05
CA SER A 100 16.33 14.80 -17.09
C SER A 100 16.05 14.28 -18.49
N HIS A 101 16.17 12.97 -18.71
CA HIS A 101 16.01 12.36 -20.03
C HIS A 101 15.25 11.04 -19.92
N ALA A 102 14.44 10.74 -20.93
CA ALA A 102 13.79 9.46 -21.12
C ALA A 102 14.36 8.78 -22.38
N TRP A 103 14.93 7.59 -22.20
CA TRP A 103 15.62 6.83 -23.24
C TRP A 103 14.84 5.56 -23.58
N LYS A 104 14.73 5.24 -24.87
CA LYS A 104 14.19 3.99 -25.38
C LYS A 104 15.14 3.38 -26.41
N LEU A 105 15.74 2.25 -26.06
CA LEU A 105 16.52 1.42 -26.98
C LEU A 105 15.60 0.55 -27.84
N LYS A 106 15.97 0.35 -29.11
CA LYS A 106 15.30 -0.51 -30.08
C LYS A 106 15.91 -1.91 -30.02
N GLY A 107 15.39 -2.73 -29.09
CA GLY A 107 15.83 -4.12 -28.91
C GLY A 107 16.98 -4.26 -27.90
N GLY A 108 17.62 -5.44 -27.91
CA GLY A 108 18.72 -5.77 -27.01
C GLY A 108 18.49 -7.02 -26.17
N ASN A 109 19.58 -7.62 -25.70
CA ASN A 109 19.53 -8.74 -24.76
C ASN A 109 19.12 -8.24 -23.38
N VAL A 110 18.46 -9.10 -22.60
CA VAL A 110 18.04 -8.79 -21.23
C VAL A 110 18.30 -9.95 -20.29
N ILE A 111 18.56 -9.61 -19.03
CA ILE A 111 18.77 -10.54 -17.92
C ILE A 111 17.69 -10.27 -16.87
N LYS A 112 17.05 -11.34 -16.38
CA LYS A 112 16.08 -11.27 -15.29
C LYS A 112 16.74 -11.69 -13.99
N ALA A 113 17.03 -10.72 -13.13
CA ALA A 113 17.46 -10.98 -11.76
C ALA A 113 16.22 -11.25 -10.88
N THR A 114 16.18 -12.40 -10.21
CA THR A 114 15.12 -12.76 -9.26
C THR A 114 15.74 -12.95 -7.88
N LEU A 115 15.31 -12.13 -6.93
CA LEU A 115 15.79 -12.18 -5.55
C LEU A 115 15.04 -13.23 -4.73
N ARG A 116 15.62 -13.62 -3.59
CA ARG A 116 15.04 -14.63 -2.68
C ARG A 116 13.63 -14.27 -2.19
N ASN A 117 13.33 -12.97 -2.04
CA ASN A 117 12.01 -12.48 -1.63
C ASN A 117 10.96 -12.50 -2.76
N GLY A 118 11.32 -13.01 -3.95
CA GLY A 118 10.45 -13.07 -5.13
C GLY A 118 10.39 -11.78 -5.95
N ALA A 119 11.03 -10.69 -5.49
CA ALA A 119 11.16 -9.49 -6.30
C ALA A 119 12.05 -9.81 -7.52
N SER A 120 11.64 -9.34 -8.69
CA SER A 120 12.41 -9.54 -9.91
C SER A 120 12.42 -8.27 -10.75
N VAL A 121 13.54 -8.02 -11.40
CA VAL A 121 13.69 -6.94 -12.37
C VAL A 121 14.42 -7.49 -13.60
N THR A 122 14.04 -7.01 -14.77
CA THR A 122 14.66 -7.40 -16.04
C THR A 122 15.37 -6.19 -16.61
N THR A 123 16.68 -6.30 -16.81
CA THR A 123 17.56 -5.21 -17.26
C THR A 123 18.47 -5.67 -18.38
N THR A 124 19.14 -4.74 -19.05
CA THR A 124 20.26 -5.06 -19.96
C THR A 124 21.45 -5.68 -19.21
N PRO A 125 22.31 -6.47 -19.88
CA PRO A 125 23.49 -7.12 -19.28
C PRO A 125 24.42 -6.19 -18.50
N GLU A 126 24.68 -5.00 -19.02
CA GLU A 126 25.57 -3.95 -18.49
C GLU A 126 24.91 -3.11 -17.37
N HIS A 127 23.63 -3.34 -17.08
CA HIS A 127 22.92 -2.60 -16.05
C HIS A 127 23.48 -2.93 -14.66
N ARG A 128 23.83 -1.90 -13.88
CA ARG A 128 24.52 -2.10 -12.60
C ARG A 128 23.58 -2.19 -11.41
N TYR A 129 23.91 -3.13 -10.52
CA TYR A 129 23.28 -3.36 -9.24
C TYR A 129 24.27 -3.04 -8.14
N LEU A 130 23.79 -2.43 -7.06
CA LEU A 130 24.58 -2.33 -5.84
C LEU A 130 24.53 -3.68 -5.13
N VAL A 131 25.69 -4.27 -4.91
CA VAL A 131 25.85 -5.56 -4.24
C VAL A 131 26.68 -5.38 -2.98
N LEU A 132 26.34 -6.16 -1.96
CA LEU A 132 27.08 -6.23 -0.72
C LEU A 132 28.05 -7.41 -0.71
N GLU A 133 29.34 -7.11 -0.70
CA GLU A 133 30.44 -8.10 -0.70
C GLU A 133 31.51 -7.66 0.30
N ASP A 134 32.00 -8.57 1.14
CA ASP A 134 33.04 -8.31 2.17
C ASP A 134 32.85 -7.05 3.01
N MET A 135 31.61 -6.86 3.37
CA MET A 135 31.14 -5.74 4.10
C MET A 135 31.27 -4.35 3.42
N GLN A 136 31.34 -4.32 2.09
CA GLN A 136 31.44 -3.12 1.26
C GLN A 136 30.37 -3.10 0.16
N PHE A 137 30.03 -1.89 -0.30
CA PHE A 137 29.16 -1.69 -1.45
C PHE A 137 29.98 -1.65 -2.72
N ILE A 138 29.67 -2.55 -3.64
CA ILE A 138 30.26 -2.57 -4.98
C ILE A 138 29.16 -2.54 -6.02
N GLU A 139 29.50 -2.15 -7.25
CA GLU A 139 28.61 -2.28 -8.39
C GLU A 139 28.97 -3.53 -9.18
N LYS A 140 27.97 -4.38 -9.47
CA LYS A 140 28.09 -5.48 -10.43
C LYS A 140 27.13 -5.27 -11.58
N GLU A 141 27.54 -5.60 -12.79
CA GLU A 141 26.64 -5.65 -13.93
C GLU A 141 25.66 -6.82 -13.80
N ALA A 142 24.52 -6.73 -14.48
CA ALA A 142 23.48 -7.78 -14.45
C ALA A 142 24.05 -9.13 -14.89
N GLN A 143 24.96 -9.14 -15.85
CA GLN A 143 25.64 -10.33 -16.36
C GLN A 143 26.66 -10.94 -15.39
N GLU A 144 27.13 -10.15 -14.43
CA GLU A 144 28.11 -10.58 -13.42
C GLU A 144 27.44 -11.11 -12.15
N LEU A 145 26.12 -10.89 -11.99
CA LEU A 145 25.36 -11.36 -10.84
C LEU A 145 25.35 -12.89 -10.76
N ARG A 146 25.59 -13.42 -9.56
CA ARG A 146 25.60 -14.84 -9.25
C ARG A 146 24.58 -15.17 -8.17
N LEU A 147 24.13 -16.43 -8.15
CA LEU A 147 23.30 -16.94 -7.06
C LEU A 147 24.05 -16.80 -5.73
N GLY A 148 23.44 -16.10 -4.77
CA GLY A 148 24.04 -15.80 -3.47
C GLY A 148 24.49 -14.35 -3.31
N ASP A 149 24.64 -13.58 -4.40
CA ASP A 149 24.92 -12.15 -4.33
C ASP A 149 23.83 -11.41 -3.56
N ARG A 150 24.24 -10.46 -2.71
CA ARG A 150 23.35 -9.68 -1.85
C ARG A 150 23.07 -8.32 -2.50
N VAL A 151 22.08 -8.28 -3.38
CA VAL A 151 21.64 -7.04 -4.03
C VAL A 151 21.00 -6.11 -3.00
N ILE A 152 21.45 -4.85 -2.98
CA ILE A 152 20.95 -3.80 -2.12
C ILE A 152 19.60 -3.28 -2.62
N CYS A 153 18.72 -3.05 -1.66
CA CYS A 153 17.32 -2.79 -1.85
C CYS A 153 16.88 -1.72 -0.86
N ALA A 154 15.97 -0.82 -1.26
CA ALA A 154 15.42 0.16 -0.34
C ALA A 154 14.57 -0.56 0.71
N ARG A 155 14.86 -0.26 1.99
CA ARG A 155 14.08 -0.77 3.13
C ARG A 155 12.77 -0.01 3.31
N LYS A 156 12.84 1.31 3.22
CA LYS A 156 11.72 2.23 3.41
C LYS A 156 11.85 3.34 2.37
N ILE A 157 10.75 3.66 1.73
CA ILE A 157 10.61 4.81 0.85
C ILE A 157 9.55 5.70 1.51
N GLU A 158 9.88 6.97 1.73
CA GLU A 158 8.95 7.92 2.30
C GLU A 158 8.24 8.64 1.15
N ILE A 159 6.96 8.33 1.02
CA ILE A 159 6.04 8.93 0.05
C ILE A 159 5.27 10.04 0.76
N ASP A 160 5.06 11.16 0.07
CA ASP A 160 4.45 12.35 0.68
C ASP A 160 2.94 12.19 0.94
N GLU A 161 2.25 11.30 0.24
CA GLU A 161 0.79 11.22 0.27
C GLU A 161 0.25 10.12 1.21
N LYS A 162 -0.07 10.51 2.45
CA LYS A 162 -0.84 9.66 3.38
C LYS A 162 -2.35 9.81 3.24
N ASP A 163 -2.81 10.96 2.76
CA ASP A 163 -4.23 11.29 2.74
C ASP A 163 -4.98 10.59 1.59
N THR A 164 -4.30 10.31 0.48
CA THR A 164 -4.87 9.52 -0.63
C THR A 164 -5.23 8.11 -0.22
N LEU A 165 -4.49 7.50 0.70
CA LEU A 165 -4.77 6.14 1.18
C LEU A 165 -6.08 6.06 1.99
N LYS A 166 -6.36 7.07 2.82
CA LYS A 166 -7.64 7.15 3.56
C LYS A 166 -8.82 7.21 2.61
N GLU A 167 -8.72 8.05 1.58
CA GLU A 167 -9.76 8.17 0.56
C GLU A 167 -9.94 6.87 -0.24
N GLU A 168 -8.84 6.23 -0.62
CA GLU A 168 -8.88 4.96 -1.34
C GLU A 168 -9.58 3.88 -0.50
N ILE A 169 -9.22 3.76 0.79
CA ILE A 169 -9.88 2.82 1.71
C ILE A 169 -11.39 3.07 1.75
N LEU A 170 -11.84 4.33 1.92
CA LEU A 170 -13.28 4.64 1.90
C LEU A 170 -13.91 4.25 0.57
N SER A 171 -13.27 4.57 -0.56
CA SER A 171 -13.78 4.25 -1.90
C SER A 171 -13.99 2.74 -2.10
N LYS A 172 -13.06 1.91 -1.62
CA LYS A 172 -13.13 0.46 -1.68
C LYS A 172 -14.22 -0.09 -0.77
N LEU A 173 -14.35 0.46 0.44
CA LEU A 173 -15.36 0.04 1.41
C LEU A 173 -16.79 0.39 1.00
N VAL A 174 -17.00 1.42 0.19
CA VAL A 174 -18.33 1.80 -0.34
C VAL A 174 -18.94 0.69 -1.19
N SER A 175 -18.13 -0.14 -1.84
CA SER A 175 -18.60 -1.28 -2.64
C SER A 175 -19.19 -2.42 -1.80
N GLN A 176 -19.01 -2.37 -0.48
CA GLN A 176 -19.46 -3.39 0.47
C GLN A 176 -20.66 -2.89 1.26
N PRO A 177 -21.47 -3.78 1.88
CA PRO A 177 -22.53 -3.40 2.82
C PRO A 177 -21.94 -2.92 4.16
N CYS A 178 -21.16 -1.85 4.08
CA CYS A 178 -20.36 -1.24 5.14
C CYS A 178 -21.18 -0.19 5.87
N TYR A 179 -21.18 -0.27 7.20
CA TYR A 179 -21.82 0.69 8.10
C TYR A 179 -20.76 1.28 9.02
N VAL A 180 -20.84 2.60 9.19
CA VAL A 180 -19.93 3.36 10.04
C VAL A 180 -20.69 4.05 11.16
N LYS A 181 -20.04 4.17 12.31
CA LYS A 181 -20.48 5.02 13.41
C LYS A 181 -19.53 6.20 13.49
N LEU A 182 -20.06 7.41 13.54
CA LEU A 182 -19.28 8.64 13.63
C LEU A 182 -18.92 8.97 15.08
N LYS A 183 -17.79 9.66 15.25
CA LYS A 183 -17.44 10.33 16.52
C LYS A 183 -18.56 11.29 16.92
N ASN A 184 -18.83 11.38 18.21
CA ASN A 184 -20.04 12.04 18.73
C ASN A 184 -20.23 13.48 18.21
N LEU A 185 -19.18 14.32 18.28
CA LEU A 185 -19.24 15.72 17.84
C LEU A 185 -19.56 15.84 16.33
N PHE A 186 -18.90 15.05 15.49
CA PHE A 186 -19.15 15.08 14.05
C PHE A 186 -20.53 14.48 13.71
N GLY A 187 -20.93 13.41 14.39
CA GLY A 187 -22.26 12.82 14.27
C GLY A 187 -23.38 13.81 14.59
N MET A 188 -23.23 14.60 15.66
CA MET A 188 -24.17 15.67 16.01
C MET A 188 -24.25 16.72 14.89
N ARG A 189 -23.10 17.20 14.38
CA ARG A 189 -23.08 18.17 13.27
C ARG A 189 -23.77 17.67 12.01
N ILE A 190 -23.57 16.39 11.64
CA ILE A 190 -24.24 15.78 10.49
C ILE A 190 -25.75 15.66 10.76
N LYS A 191 -26.15 15.23 11.96
CA LYS A 191 -27.55 15.16 12.37
C LYS A 191 -28.23 16.52 12.27
N ASP A 192 -27.62 17.57 12.80
CA ASP A 192 -28.22 18.91 12.84
C ASP A 192 -28.42 19.45 11.41
N ARG A 193 -27.43 19.27 10.51
CA ARG A 193 -27.58 19.61 9.08
C ARG A 193 -28.69 18.82 8.37
N ILE A 194 -28.88 17.55 8.72
CA ILE A 194 -30.00 16.75 8.18
C ILE A 194 -31.34 17.29 8.67
N LEU A 195 -31.43 17.71 9.94
CA LEU A 195 -32.64 18.28 10.51
C LEU A 195 -32.97 19.64 9.88
N GLU A 196 -31.97 20.49 9.67
CA GLU A 196 -32.12 21.79 8.98
C GLU A 196 -32.67 21.65 7.56
N LYS A 197 -32.19 20.67 6.78
CA LYS A 197 -32.70 20.42 5.42
C LYS A 197 -34.02 19.64 5.41
N GLY A 198 -34.36 18.93 6.49
CA GLY A 198 -35.58 18.12 6.58
C GLY A 198 -35.34 16.63 6.31
N LEU A 199 -35.72 15.81 7.29
CA LEU A 199 -35.55 14.35 7.28
C LEU A 199 -36.20 13.61 6.10
N PRO A 200 -37.47 13.90 5.71
CA PRO A 200 -38.10 13.20 4.59
C PRO A 200 -37.39 13.45 3.26
N GLN A 201 -37.00 14.71 3.01
CA GLN A 201 -36.33 15.12 1.77
C GLN A 201 -34.97 14.42 1.61
N ILE A 202 -34.19 14.37 2.70
CA ILE A 202 -32.90 13.67 2.73
C ILE A 202 -33.07 12.16 2.53
N TYR A 203 -34.08 11.56 3.16
CA TYR A 203 -34.35 10.13 3.04
C TYR A 203 -34.65 9.73 1.58
N GLU A 204 -35.54 10.48 0.92
CA GLU A 204 -35.90 10.23 -0.49
C GLU A 204 -34.71 10.37 -1.43
N LYS A 205 -33.84 11.36 -1.17
CA LYS A 205 -32.65 11.62 -1.98
C LYS A 205 -31.56 10.55 -1.83
N ILE A 206 -31.32 10.06 -0.62
CA ILE A 206 -30.06 9.35 -0.30
C ILE A 206 -30.26 7.86 -0.08
N SER A 207 -31.35 7.47 0.59
CA SER A 207 -31.55 6.10 1.07
C SER A 207 -32.99 5.59 0.88
N PRO A 208 -33.60 5.67 -0.33
CA PRO A 208 -34.99 5.24 -0.53
C PRO A 208 -35.19 3.73 -0.32
N ASN A 209 -34.11 2.94 -0.43
CA ASN A 209 -34.14 1.47 -0.42
C ASN A 209 -34.07 0.84 0.98
N ILE A 210 -34.00 1.63 2.05
CA ILE A 210 -33.99 1.12 3.44
C ILE A 210 -35.25 1.56 4.17
N ASN A 211 -35.65 0.81 5.20
CA ASN A 211 -36.80 1.22 6.01
C ASN A 211 -36.58 2.61 6.64
N LYS A 212 -37.53 3.53 6.45
CA LYS A 212 -37.52 4.90 7.00
C LYS A 212 -37.25 4.97 8.51
N LYS A 213 -37.83 4.07 9.31
CA LYS A 213 -37.57 3.99 10.76
C LYS A 213 -36.12 3.60 11.04
N SER A 214 -35.56 2.66 10.27
CA SER A 214 -34.14 2.27 10.41
C SER A 214 -33.20 3.40 10.03
N PHE A 215 -33.53 4.17 8.99
CA PHE A 215 -32.77 5.36 8.61
C PHE A 215 -32.75 6.40 9.74
N TYR A 216 -33.91 6.71 10.30
CA TYR A 216 -34.03 7.64 11.43
C TYR A 216 -33.29 7.11 12.65
N HIS A 217 -33.46 5.85 13.00
CA HIS A 217 -32.70 5.25 14.11
C HIS A 217 -31.18 5.38 13.89
N GLY A 218 -30.71 5.17 12.66
CA GLY A 218 -29.31 5.35 12.28
C GLY A 218 -28.80 6.77 12.57
N ILE A 219 -29.53 7.79 12.10
CA ILE A 219 -29.18 9.21 12.32
C ILE A 219 -29.03 9.52 13.81
N TRP A 220 -29.98 9.10 14.66
CA TRP A 220 -29.92 9.37 16.11
C TRP A 220 -28.82 8.59 16.83
N LYS A 221 -28.34 7.49 16.24
CA LYS A 221 -27.19 6.72 16.73
C LYS A 221 -25.87 7.11 16.06
N HIS A 222 -25.89 8.16 15.22
CA HIS A 222 -24.76 8.59 14.39
C HIS A 222 -24.18 7.45 13.55
N ARG A 223 -25.04 6.54 13.09
CA ARG A 223 -24.70 5.34 12.34
C ARG A 223 -25.31 5.38 10.95
N TYR A 224 -24.46 5.20 9.94
CA TYR A 224 -24.83 5.37 8.54
C TYR A 224 -24.29 4.20 7.72
N ALA A 225 -24.97 3.84 6.63
CA ALA A 225 -24.30 3.11 5.56
C ALA A 225 -23.21 4.03 4.97
N LEU A 226 -22.01 3.50 4.70
CA LEU A 226 -20.89 4.33 4.25
C LEU A 226 -21.22 5.06 2.94
N GLN A 227 -21.88 4.39 2.01
CA GLN A 227 -22.34 4.99 0.75
C GLN A 227 -23.24 6.21 0.98
N ASP A 228 -24.17 6.11 1.94
CA ASP A 228 -25.13 7.17 2.25
C ASP A 228 -24.47 8.33 2.99
N LEU A 229 -23.52 8.03 3.88
CA LEU A 229 -22.70 9.05 4.53
C LEU A 229 -21.91 9.86 3.49
N LEU A 230 -21.28 9.21 2.51
CA LEU A 230 -20.52 9.95 1.49
C LEU A 230 -21.42 10.83 0.62
N LYS A 231 -22.63 10.36 0.26
CA LYS A 231 -23.64 11.20 -0.42
C LYS A 231 -24.04 12.40 0.43
N LEU A 232 -24.32 12.19 1.72
CA LEU A 232 -24.65 13.25 2.68
C LEU A 232 -23.51 14.29 2.78
N CYS A 233 -22.28 13.82 2.92
CA CYS A 233 -21.12 14.70 3.03
C CYS A 233 -20.90 15.52 1.76
N ASN A 234 -21.07 14.92 0.57
CA ASN A 234 -21.03 15.66 -0.70
C ASN A 234 -22.12 16.74 -0.75
N ASP A 235 -23.36 16.40 -0.37
CA ASP A 235 -24.50 17.33 -0.30
C ASP A 235 -24.31 18.49 0.70
N PHE A 236 -23.41 18.29 1.67
CA PHE A 236 -23.05 19.26 2.70
C PHE A 236 -21.70 19.94 2.45
N ASN A 237 -21.10 19.75 1.27
CA ASN A 237 -19.79 20.27 0.88
C ASN A 237 -18.67 19.92 1.89
N ILE A 238 -18.72 18.71 2.44
CA ILE A 238 -17.68 18.16 3.33
C ILE A 238 -16.71 17.33 2.50
N LYS A 239 -15.44 17.72 2.47
CA LYS A 239 -14.37 16.98 1.78
C LYS A 239 -14.21 15.56 2.34
N LYS A 240 -13.96 14.58 1.46
CA LYS A 240 -13.84 13.16 1.81
C LYS A 240 -12.65 12.86 2.71
N GLU A 241 -11.52 13.53 2.48
CA GLU A 241 -10.31 13.51 3.31
C GLU A 241 -10.62 13.61 4.81
N ASN A 242 -11.58 14.47 5.17
CA ASN A 242 -11.96 14.74 6.56
C ASN A 242 -12.91 13.71 7.16
N ILE A 243 -13.47 12.78 6.37
CA ILE A 243 -14.49 11.84 6.84
C ILE A 243 -13.84 10.66 7.57
N TYR A 244 -12.70 10.17 7.07
CA TYR A 244 -12.02 8.99 7.59
C TYR A 244 -11.75 9.10 9.09
N ASP A 245 -11.17 10.22 9.50
CA ASP A 245 -10.78 10.46 10.90
C ASP A 245 -11.98 10.75 11.82
N GLN A 246 -13.17 10.97 11.25
CA GLN A 246 -14.41 11.18 12.00
C GLN A 246 -15.21 9.89 12.20
N ILE A 247 -14.78 8.78 11.59
CA ILE A 247 -15.37 7.47 11.80
C ILE A 247 -14.78 6.87 13.09
N GLU A 248 -15.65 6.56 14.05
CA GLU A 248 -15.29 5.91 15.30
C GLU A 248 -15.15 4.40 15.09
N TYR A 249 -16.13 3.77 14.43
CA TYR A 249 -16.13 2.33 14.17
C TYR A 249 -16.71 2.01 12.80
N VAL A 250 -16.26 0.89 12.25
CA VAL A 250 -16.80 0.24 11.05
C VAL A 250 -17.36 -1.15 11.39
N SER A 251 -18.38 -1.54 10.65
CA SER A 251 -19.00 -2.87 10.68
C SER A 251 -19.54 -3.22 9.30
N PHE A 252 -19.70 -4.50 9.01
CA PHE A 252 -20.31 -4.98 7.77
C PHE A 252 -21.63 -5.66 8.06
N ARG A 253 -22.52 -5.73 7.08
CA ARG A 253 -23.79 -6.44 7.21
C ARG A 253 -23.75 -7.77 6.46
N LYS A 254 -23.98 -8.85 7.20
CA LYS A 254 -24.15 -10.21 6.65
C LYS A 254 -25.64 -10.56 6.68
N SER A 255 -26.29 -10.48 5.52
CA SER A 255 -27.74 -10.64 5.41
C SER A 255 -28.47 -9.68 6.38
N THR A 256 -29.07 -10.18 7.46
CA THR A 256 -29.80 -9.37 8.44
C THR A 256 -28.95 -8.88 9.61
N LYS A 257 -27.80 -9.51 9.91
CA LYS A 257 -26.99 -9.24 11.11
C LYS A 257 -25.74 -8.41 10.79
N SER A 258 -25.42 -7.46 11.66
CA SER A 258 -24.13 -6.76 11.61
C SER A 258 -23.01 -7.60 12.23
N THR A 259 -21.80 -7.44 11.69
CA THR A 259 -20.58 -7.96 12.30
C THR A 259 -20.20 -7.13 13.55
N LYS A 260 -19.24 -7.63 14.34
CA LYS A 260 -18.67 -6.88 15.47
C LYS A 260 -18.00 -5.59 14.98
N SER A 261 -17.97 -4.54 15.78
CA SER A 261 -17.27 -3.30 15.40
C SER A 261 -15.75 -3.47 15.36
N MET A 262 -15.09 -2.61 14.60
CA MET A 262 -13.64 -2.45 14.51
C MET A 262 -13.34 -0.97 14.26
N HIS A 263 -12.22 -0.44 14.74
CA HIS A 263 -11.73 0.89 14.36
C HIS A 263 -11.12 0.87 12.95
N LEU A 264 -11.13 2.01 12.27
CA LEU A 264 -10.37 2.15 11.03
C LEU A 264 -8.87 2.24 11.33
N PRO A 265 -8.00 1.62 10.51
CA PRO A 265 -6.56 1.63 10.75
C PRO A 265 -5.97 3.04 10.64
N GLN A 266 -5.34 3.51 11.71
CA GLN A 266 -4.59 4.77 11.70
C GLN A 266 -3.10 4.55 11.41
N ASN A 267 -2.56 3.42 11.85
CA ASN A 267 -1.21 2.97 11.51
C ASN A 267 -1.27 1.96 10.36
N PHE A 268 -1.07 2.45 9.13
CA PHE A 268 -1.16 1.62 7.93
C PHE A 268 -0.06 0.57 7.83
N GLU A 269 1.14 0.84 8.35
CA GLU A 269 2.23 -0.14 8.34
C GLU A 269 1.86 -1.37 9.17
N GLU A 270 1.35 -1.15 10.38
CA GLU A 270 0.88 -2.21 11.26
C GLU A 270 -0.34 -2.95 10.65
N PHE A 271 -1.28 -2.21 10.07
CA PHE A 271 -2.44 -2.82 9.41
C PHE A 271 -2.04 -3.69 8.20
N PHE A 272 -1.13 -3.22 7.34
CA PHE A 272 -0.63 -4.01 6.22
C PHE A 272 0.22 -5.20 6.67
N TYR A 273 0.97 -5.05 7.77
CA TYR A 273 1.65 -6.18 8.39
C TYR A 273 0.64 -7.25 8.85
N LEU A 274 -0.44 -6.85 9.52
CA LEU A 274 -1.53 -7.74 9.91
C LEU A 274 -2.18 -8.41 8.69
N ALA A 275 -2.46 -7.67 7.62
CA ALA A 275 -2.94 -8.24 6.36
C ALA A 275 -1.98 -9.33 5.85
N GLY A 276 -0.67 -9.05 5.83
CA GLY A 276 0.36 -10.02 5.45
C GLY A 276 0.34 -11.31 6.27
N LEU A 277 0.13 -11.24 7.59
CA LEU A 277 0.00 -12.42 8.44
C LEU A 277 -1.20 -13.29 8.02
N PHE A 278 -2.36 -12.67 7.79
CA PHE A 278 -3.59 -13.37 7.39
C PHE A 278 -3.50 -13.95 5.97
N PHE A 279 -2.81 -13.27 5.05
CA PHE A 279 -2.53 -13.77 3.71
C PHE A 279 -1.50 -14.89 3.68
N GLY A 280 -0.51 -14.84 4.57
CA GLY A 280 0.49 -15.91 4.72
C GLY A 280 -0.13 -17.21 5.21
N ASP A 281 -1.05 -17.14 6.17
CA ASP A 281 -1.76 -18.32 6.69
C ASP A 281 -2.90 -18.79 5.77
N GLY A 282 -3.66 -17.85 5.21
CA GLY A 282 -4.74 -18.09 4.26
C GLY A 282 -6.04 -18.62 4.89
N SER A 283 -6.24 -18.54 6.21
CA SER A 283 -7.36 -19.21 6.91
C SER A 283 -8.47 -18.27 7.43
N GLY A 284 -9.12 -17.47 6.59
CA GLY A 284 -10.31 -16.70 6.99
C GLY A 284 -10.06 -15.78 8.19
N MET A 285 -10.77 -16.00 9.31
CA MET A 285 -10.58 -15.23 10.56
C MET A 285 -9.50 -15.82 11.48
N LYS A 286 -8.86 -16.90 11.07
CA LYS A 286 -7.88 -17.64 11.86
C LYS A 286 -6.47 -17.28 11.41
N PHE A 287 -5.60 -17.06 12.39
CA PHE A 287 -4.17 -16.94 12.19
C PHE A 287 -3.45 -18.01 13.04
N VAL A 288 -2.76 -18.95 12.40
CA VAL A 288 -1.98 -19.96 13.10
C VAL A 288 -0.71 -19.32 13.66
N VAL A 289 -0.52 -19.50 14.97
CA VAL A 289 0.60 -18.93 15.71
C VAL A 289 1.78 -19.91 15.64
N GLY A 290 2.67 -19.70 14.67
CA GLY A 290 3.91 -20.47 14.55
C GLY A 290 5.06 -19.97 15.44
N LYS A 291 5.01 -18.70 15.89
CA LYS A 291 6.02 -18.05 16.74
C LYS A 291 5.35 -17.06 17.69
N GLU A 292 5.83 -16.98 18.92
CA GLU A 292 5.26 -16.09 19.96
C GLU A 292 5.38 -14.61 19.57
N GLU A 293 6.50 -14.19 18.97
CA GLU A 293 6.68 -12.81 18.48
C GLU A 293 5.59 -12.37 17.48
N LEU A 294 5.15 -13.28 16.61
CA LEU A 294 4.08 -13.00 15.64
C LEU A 294 2.71 -12.92 16.32
N LYS A 295 2.50 -13.71 17.37
CA LYS A 295 1.29 -13.66 18.19
C LYS A 295 1.18 -12.32 18.88
N ASP A 296 2.21 -11.91 19.61
CA ASP A 296 2.19 -10.67 20.39
C ASP A 296 1.98 -9.46 19.49
N LYS A 297 2.65 -9.45 18.32
CA LYS A 297 2.45 -8.42 17.32
C LYS A 297 1.03 -8.42 16.74
N CYS A 298 0.47 -9.59 16.43
CA CYS A 298 -0.90 -9.71 15.94
C CYS A 298 -1.93 -9.23 16.98
N VAL A 299 -1.77 -9.65 18.24
CA VAL A 299 -2.61 -9.24 19.38
C VAL A 299 -2.57 -7.73 19.58
N LYS A 300 -1.36 -7.13 19.59
CA LYS A 300 -1.21 -5.68 19.72
C LYS A 300 -2.00 -4.94 18.65
N ILE A 301 -1.80 -5.30 17.38
CA ILE A 301 -2.46 -4.63 16.26
C ILE A 301 -3.99 -4.86 16.30
N CYS A 302 -4.46 -6.05 16.70
CA CYS A 302 -5.88 -6.31 16.88
C CYS A 302 -6.50 -5.42 17.96
N ASN A 303 -5.82 -5.25 19.10
CA ASN A 303 -6.27 -4.37 20.18
C ASN A 303 -6.35 -2.91 19.73
N ASP A 304 -5.38 -2.41 18.99
CA ASP A 304 -5.39 -1.04 18.43
C ASP A 304 -6.57 -0.83 17.46
N LEU A 305 -7.01 -1.89 16.77
CA LEU A 305 -8.19 -1.90 15.91
C LEU A 305 -9.50 -2.17 16.68
N GLY A 306 -9.47 -2.28 18.01
CA GLY A 306 -10.64 -2.58 18.84
C GLY A 306 -11.20 -4.00 18.61
N ILE A 307 -10.37 -4.92 18.10
CA ILE A 307 -10.71 -6.32 17.86
C ILE A 307 -10.28 -7.11 19.08
N LYS A 308 -11.24 -7.78 19.73
CA LYS A 308 -10.95 -8.78 20.76
C LYS A 308 -10.72 -10.14 20.11
N GLU A 309 -9.47 -10.59 20.11
CA GLU A 309 -9.07 -11.92 19.65
C GLU A 309 -9.37 -13.02 20.68
N ILE A 310 -9.45 -14.26 20.19
CA ILE A 310 -9.57 -15.48 21.01
C ILE A 310 -8.37 -16.37 20.70
N PHE A 311 -7.53 -16.63 21.71
CA PHE A 311 -6.43 -17.56 21.61
C PHE A 311 -6.89 -18.99 21.90
N MET A 312 -6.54 -19.91 21.00
CA MET A 312 -6.94 -21.32 21.06
C MET A 312 -5.72 -22.22 21.16
N LEU A 313 -5.73 -23.13 22.13
CA LEU A 313 -4.69 -24.14 22.40
C LEU A 313 -5.25 -25.56 22.22
N PRO A 314 -5.47 -26.02 20.98
CA PRO A 314 -5.88 -27.40 20.72
C PRO A 314 -4.77 -28.40 21.08
N ARG A 315 -5.15 -29.58 21.62
CA ARG A 315 -4.19 -30.60 22.12
C ARG A 315 -3.25 -31.17 21.06
N GLU A 316 -3.66 -31.22 19.80
CA GLU A 316 -2.93 -31.89 18.71
C GLU A 316 -2.67 -30.97 17.50
N ARG A 317 -2.82 -29.66 17.67
CA ARG A 317 -2.63 -28.69 16.57
C ARG A 317 -1.88 -27.48 17.06
N THR A 318 -1.25 -26.78 16.12
CA THR A 318 -0.61 -25.50 16.39
C THR A 318 -1.63 -24.50 16.94
N PRO A 319 -1.27 -23.73 17.99
CA PRO A 319 -2.12 -22.68 18.53
C PRO A 319 -2.55 -21.68 17.46
N TYR A 320 -3.68 -21.03 17.66
CA TYR A 320 -4.15 -20.03 16.72
C TYR A 320 -4.98 -18.93 17.37
N LEU A 321 -4.96 -17.77 16.75
CA LEU A 321 -5.81 -16.64 17.09
C LEU A 321 -7.03 -16.62 16.17
N ILE A 322 -8.20 -16.35 16.76
CA ILE A 322 -9.42 -16.05 16.01
C ILE A 322 -9.72 -14.56 16.21
N THR A 323 -9.83 -13.82 15.11
CA THR A 323 -10.23 -12.40 15.13
C THR A 323 -11.73 -12.25 14.90
N ASN A 324 -12.17 -11.17 14.27
CA ASN A 324 -13.57 -10.93 13.96
C ASN A 324 -13.83 -10.93 12.45
N THR A 325 -15.10 -11.05 12.09
CA THR A 325 -15.53 -11.08 10.68
C THR A 325 -15.31 -9.72 10.00
N THR A 326 -15.28 -8.62 10.75
CA THR A 326 -15.09 -7.27 10.22
C THR A 326 -13.70 -7.09 9.62
N LEU A 327 -12.67 -7.60 10.28
CA LEU A 327 -11.32 -7.63 9.72
C LEU A 327 -11.29 -8.44 8.42
N MET A 328 -11.92 -9.61 8.38
CA MET A 328 -11.98 -10.43 7.16
C MET A 328 -12.67 -9.70 6.00
N TYR A 329 -13.79 -9.00 6.23
CA TYR A 329 -14.45 -8.18 5.22
C TYR A 329 -13.64 -6.93 4.82
N MET A 330 -12.94 -6.31 5.77
CA MET A 330 -12.01 -5.22 5.49
C MET A 330 -10.89 -5.69 4.56
N LEU A 331 -10.24 -6.80 4.88
CA LEU A 331 -9.20 -7.40 4.04
C LEU A 331 -9.76 -7.84 2.68
N HIS A 332 -11.01 -8.31 2.62
CA HIS A 332 -11.67 -8.64 1.36
C HIS A 332 -11.89 -7.40 0.49
N ALA A 333 -12.45 -6.33 1.06
CA ALA A 333 -12.73 -5.10 0.34
C ALA A 333 -11.46 -4.43 -0.21
N LEU A 334 -10.38 -4.49 0.56
CA LEU A 334 -9.12 -3.88 0.18
C LEU A 334 -8.31 -4.80 -0.73
N PHE A 335 -8.19 -6.08 -0.42
CA PHE A 335 -7.18 -6.97 -1.01
C PHE A 335 -7.75 -8.23 -1.68
N ASP A 336 -9.06 -8.30 -1.88
CA ASP A 336 -9.75 -9.50 -2.39
C ASP A 336 -9.46 -10.76 -1.55
N TYR A 337 -9.19 -10.59 -0.24
CA TYR A 337 -9.00 -11.70 0.70
C TYR A 337 -10.22 -12.63 0.73
N PRO A 338 -10.06 -13.96 0.70
CA PRO A 338 -11.20 -14.87 0.56
C PRO A 338 -12.07 -14.93 1.82
N LEU A 339 -13.39 -14.89 1.64
CA LEU A 339 -14.36 -14.94 2.75
C LEU A 339 -14.73 -16.38 3.20
N LYS A 340 -14.41 -17.41 2.41
CA LYS A 340 -14.87 -18.80 2.64
C LYS A 340 -13.80 -19.89 2.55
N GLN A 341 -12.95 -19.88 1.53
CA GLN A 341 -11.94 -20.93 1.31
C GLN A 341 -10.52 -20.38 1.42
N LYS A 342 -9.53 -21.25 1.69
CA LYS A 342 -8.11 -20.89 1.59
C LYS A 342 -7.80 -20.42 0.16
N SER A 343 -7.16 -19.27 0.03
CA SER A 343 -7.00 -18.54 -1.25
C SER A 343 -6.22 -19.35 -2.31
N HIS A 344 -6.84 -19.63 -3.45
CA HIS A 344 -6.16 -19.97 -4.71
C HIS A 344 -5.86 -18.74 -5.59
N ASN A 345 -6.64 -17.65 -5.46
CA ASN A 345 -6.43 -16.37 -6.15
C ASN A 345 -6.20 -15.24 -5.14
N ARG A 346 -5.17 -14.41 -5.35
CA ARG A 346 -4.82 -13.26 -4.49
C ARG A 346 -4.65 -12.02 -5.36
N ALA A 347 -5.31 -10.92 -5.02
CA ALA A 347 -5.00 -9.60 -5.56
C ALA A 347 -4.18 -8.81 -4.52
N ILE A 348 -3.19 -8.04 -4.98
CA ILE A 348 -2.41 -7.15 -4.12
C ILE A 348 -2.98 -5.74 -4.32
N PHE A 349 -3.18 -4.98 -3.23
CA PHE A 349 -3.60 -3.57 -3.32
C PHE A 349 -2.66 -2.81 -4.25
N LYS A 350 -3.21 -2.02 -5.17
CA LYS A 350 -2.38 -1.31 -6.14
C LYS A 350 -1.55 -0.18 -5.49
N SER A 351 -1.96 0.33 -4.33
CA SER A 351 -1.26 1.38 -3.57
C SER A 351 -0.42 0.85 -2.38
N ILE A 352 -0.11 -0.44 -2.32
CA ILE A 352 0.75 -1.02 -1.26
C ILE A 352 2.26 -0.78 -1.49
N PHE A 353 2.67 -0.03 -2.51
CA PHE A 353 4.08 0.16 -2.85
C PHE A 353 4.54 1.60 -2.70
#